data_AF-A0A1I9GAA9-F1
#
_entry.id   AF-A0A1I9GAA9-F1
#
_cell.length_a   1.000
_cell.length_b   1.000
_cell.length_c   1.000
_cell.angle_alpha   90.00
_cell.angle_beta   90.00
_cell.angle_gamma   90.00
#
_symmetry.space_group_name_H-M   'P 1'
#
loop_
_entity.id
_entity.type
_entity.pdbx_description
1 polymer ?
#
loop_
_entity_poly.entity_id
_entity_poly.type
_entity_poly.pdbx_seq_one_letter_code
_entity_poly.pdbx_strand_id
1 'polypeptide(L)' 'MYVSYVHMLNGTMCATTRVLCALLENYQEENGIRVPEILRQFMPHPYKELIPFIKEAPIENDLKKIN' A
#
# COMPACT_ATOMS: atom_id res chain seq x y z
N MET A 1 -35.94 28.54 27.02
CA MET A 1 -34.46 28.53 26.95
C MET A 1 -34.08 27.39 26.01
N TYR A 2 -33.76 27.68 24.75
CA TYR A 2 -33.39 26.63 23.78
C TYR A 2 -31.92 26.27 23.98
N VAL A 3 -31.65 24.97 24.13
CA VAL A 3 -30.28 24.45 24.25
C VAL A 3 -29.77 24.18 22.83
N SER A 4 -28.72 24.88 22.41
CA SER A 4 -28.02 24.60 21.17
C SER A 4 -27.03 23.46 21.37
N TYR A 5 -27.10 22.44 20.52
CA TYR A 5 -26.16 21.31 20.52
C TYR A 5 -25.13 21.48 19.40
N VAL A 6 -23.93 20.94 19.64
CA VAL A 6 -22.87 20.91 18.62
C VAL A 6 -23.17 19.90 17.53
N HIS A 7 -22.74 20.20 16.31
CA HIS A 7 -22.68 19.20 15.23
C HIS A 7 -21.36 18.42 15.31
N MET A 8 -21.43 17.10 15.17
CA MET A 8 -20.24 16.24 15.15
C MET A 8 -19.89 15.85 13.72
N LEU A 9 -18.60 15.92 13.38
CA LEU A 9 -18.05 15.46 12.10
C LEU A 9 -17.03 14.34 12.35
N ASN A 10 -16.96 13.37 11.45
CA ASN A 10 -15.93 12.33 11.46
C ASN A 10 -15.47 12.02 10.03
N GLY A 11 -14.24 11.52 9.90
CA GLY A 11 -13.67 11.11 8.62
C GLY A 11 -12.44 10.23 8.81
N THR A 12 -12.33 9.18 8.01
CA THR A 12 -11.18 8.27 8.01
C THR A 12 -10.07 8.86 7.16
N MET A 13 -8.96 9.26 7.78
CA MET A 13 -7.80 9.79 7.07
C MET A 13 -7.11 8.74 6.18
N CYS A 14 -6.89 7.53 6.71
CA CYS A 14 -6.19 6.47 5.99
C CYS A 14 -6.69 5.09 6.43
N ALA A 15 -7.27 4.34 5.49
CA ALA A 15 -7.56 2.93 5.66
C ALA A 15 -6.35 2.12 5.18
N THR A 16 -5.48 1.73 6.11
CA THR A 16 -4.13 1.22 5.84
C THR A 16 -4.07 0.12 4.78
N THR A 17 -4.92 -0.90 4.87
CA THR A 17 -4.93 -2.01 3.91
C THR A 17 -5.37 -1.60 2.51
N ARG A 18 -6.34 -0.68 2.40
CA ARG A 18 -6.81 -0.17 1.11
C ARG A 18 -5.78 0.74 0.45
N VAL A 19 -5.16 1.62 1.25
CA VAL A 19 -4.09 2.49 0.77
C VAL A 19 -2.88 1.65 0.37
N LEU A 20 -2.57 0.57 1.09
CA LEU A 20 -1.51 -0.35 0.69
C LEU A 20 -1.77 -0.95 -0.70
N CYS A 21 -2.97 -1.44 -1.00
CA CYS A 21 -3.29 -1.94 -2.35
C CYS A 21 -3.06 -0.86 -3.42
N ALA A 22 -3.56 0.35 -3.19
CA ALA A 22 -3.34 1.46 -4.13
C ALA A 22 -1.85 1.79 -4.29
N LEU A 23 -1.05 1.74 -3.23
CA LEU A 23 0.40 1.96 -3.34
C LEU A 23 1.09 0.85 -4.14
N LEU A 24 0.74 -0.42 -3.91
CA LEU A 24 1.31 -1.55 -4.65
C LEU A 24 1.02 -1.44 -6.16
N GLU A 25 -0.22 -1.08 -6.54
CA GLU A 25 -0.60 -0.94 -7.95
C GLU A 25 0.06 0.27 -8.62
N ASN A 26 0.10 1.43 -7.96
CA ASN A 26 0.60 2.68 -8.57
C ASN A 26 2.13 2.80 -8.59
N TYR A 27 2.83 2.07 -7.74
CA TYR A 27 4.30 2.15 -7.61
C TYR A 27 5.00 0.84 -8.04
N GLN A 28 4.29 -0.06 -8.73
CA GLN A 28 4.89 -1.27 -9.28
C GLN A 28 5.91 -0.97 -10.39
N GLU A 29 7.08 -1.58 -10.28
CA GLU A 29 8.15 -1.57 -11.27
C GLU A 29 8.51 -3.00 -11.70
N GLU A 30 9.44 -3.16 -12.64
CA GLU A 30 9.85 -4.47 -13.14
C GLU A 30 10.41 -5.38 -12.04
N ASN A 31 11.23 -4.84 -11.14
CA ASN A 31 11.96 -5.61 -10.12
C ASN A 31 11.37 -5.49 -8.70
N GLY A 32 10.27 -4.78 -8.50
CA GLY A 32 9.69 -4.55 -7.17
C GLY A 32 8.69 -3.40 -7.12
N ILE A 33 8.45 -2.87 -5.92
CA ILE A 33 7.59 -1.72 -5.66
C ILE A 33 8.44 -0.54 -5.19
N ARG A 34 8.38 0.59 -5.89
CA ARG A 34 9.06 1.82 -5.48
C ARG A 34 8.40 2.40 -4.22
N VAL A 35 9.20 2.76 -3.24
CA VAL A 35 8.67 3.41 -2.03
C VAL A 35 8.42 4.90 -2.29
N PRO A 36 7.20 5.41 -2.02
CA PRO A 36 6.89 6.83 -2.12
C PRO A 36 7.82 7.68 -1.27
N GLU A 37 8.27 8.81 -1.79
CA GLU A 37 9.28 9.67 -1.16
C GLU A 37 8.95 10.02 0.30
N ILE A 38 7.68 10.36 0.57
CA ILE A 38 7.20 10.73 1.90
C ILE A 38 7.26 9.58 2.93
N LEU A 39 7.23 8.32 2.46
CA LEU A 39 7.23 7.14 3.33
C LEU A 39 8.66 6.66 3.65
N ARG A 40 9.67 7.04 2.86
CA ARG A 40 11.05 6.51 2.96
C ARG A 40 11.69 6.72 4.33
N GLN A 41 11.38 7.82 5.01
CA GLN A 41 11.91 8.12 6.34
C GLN A 41 11.41 7.14 7.42
N PHE A 42 10.25 6.51 7.19
CA PHE A 42 9.63 5.55 8.09
C PHE A 42 9.99 4.10 7.73
N MET A 43 10.68 3.89 6.60
CA MET A 43 11.06 2.56 6.13
C MET A 43 12.41 2.12 6.70
N PRO A 44 12.58 0.82 7.01
CA PRO A 44 13.86 0.26 7.41
C PRO A 44 14.89 0.36 6.29
N HIS A 45 16.18 0.44 6.63
CA HIS A 45 17.29 0.65 5.68
C HIS A 45 17.24 -0.16 4.38
N PRO A 46 17.01 -1.49 4.37
CA PRO A 46 17.01 -2.26 3.12
C PRO A 46 15.84 -1.94 2.18
N TYR A 47 14.77 -1.31 2.69
CA TYR A 47 13.53 -1.06 1.93
C TYR A 47 13.21 0.43 1.83
N LYS A 48 14.21 1.32 1.96
CA LYS A 48 13.97 2.77 1.88
C LYS A 48 13.57 3.23 0.48
N GLU A 49 14.03 2.56 -0.57
CA GLU A 49 13.82 3.01 -1.95
C GLU A 49 12.97 2.05 -2.76
N LEU A 50 13.20 0.74 -2.62
CA LEU A 50 12.52 -0.31 -3.38
C LEU A 50 12.23 -1.51 -2.48
N ILE A 51 11.02 -2.07 -2.62
CA ILE A 51 10.64 -3.36 -2.04
C ILE A 51 10.73 -4.41 -3.15
N PRO A 52 11.74 -5.30 -3.15
CA PRO A 52 11.96 -6.23 -4.26
C PRO A 52 10.92 -7.35 -4.29
N PHE A 53 10.61 -7.85 -5.50
CA PHE A 53 9.85 -9.09 -5.63
C PHE A 53 10.71 -10.30 -5.27
N ILE A 54 10.24 -11.11 -4.33
CA ILE A 54 10.92 -12.33 -3.86
C ILE A 54 10.23 -13.63 -4.33
N LYS A 55 9.09 -13.51 -5.01
CA LYS A 55 8.29 -14.63 -5.51
C LYS A 55 7.76 -14.26 -6.89
N GLU A 56 7.68 -15.28 -7.75
CA GLU A 56 7.02 -15.19 -9.05
C GLU A 56 5.51 -14.94 -8.87
N ALA A 57 4.88 -14.42 -9.93
CA ALA A 57 3.44 -14.17 -9.89
C ALA A 57 2.68 -15.50 -9.72
N PRO A 58 1.58 -15.54 -8.94
CA PRO A 58 0.78 -16.75 -8.77
C PRO A 58 0.30 -17.37 -10.09
N ILE A 59 -0.02 -16.51 -11.08
CA ILE A 59 -0.48 -16.93 -12.42
C ILE A 59 0.58 -17.77 -13.12
N GLU A 60 1.86 -17.40 -13.01
CA GLU A 60 2.97 -18.13 -13.64
C GLU A 60 3.18 -19.50 -12.98
N ASN A 61 3.01 -19.57 -11.66
CA ASN A 61 3.09 -20.82 -10.92
C ASN A 61 1.96 -21.79 -11.28
N ASP A 62 0.75 -21.27 -11.50
CA ASP A 62 -0.39 -22.11 -11.84
C ASP A 62 -0.32 -22.60 -13.31
N LEU A 63 0.23 -21.80 -14.23
CA LEU A 63 0.55 -22.26 -15.59
C LEU A 63 1.61 -23.37 -15.61
N LYS A 64 2.60 -23.34 -14.71
CA LYS A 64 3.62 -24.39 -14.56
C LYS A 64 3.06 -25.71 -13.99
N LYS A 65 1.94 -25.69 -13.26
CA LYS A 65 1.29 -26.91 -12.71
C LYS A 65 0.37 -27.63 -13.69
N ILE A 66 -0.08 -26.93 -14.74
CA ILE A 66 -1.02 -27.47 -15.74
C ILE A 66 -0.26 -28.22 -16.86
N ASN A 67 1.04 -27.95 -17.00
CA ASN A 67 1.95 -28.68 -17.89
C ASN A 67 2.73 -29.76 -17.14
#